data_AF-A0A914FJQ8-F1
#
_entry.id   AF-A0A914FJQ8-F1
#
_cell.length_a   1.000
_cell.length_b   1.000
_cell.length_c   1.000
_cell.angle_alpha   90.00
_cell.angle_beta   90.00
_cell.angle_gamma   90.00
#
_symmetry.space_group_name_H-M   'P 1'
#
loop_
_entity.id
_entity.type
_entity.pdbx_description
1 polymer ?
#
loop_
_entity_poly.entity_id
_entity_poly.type
_entity_poly.pdbx_seq_one_letter_code
_entity_poly.pdbx_strand_id
1 'polypeptide(L)'
;MAEDCTSDLVSTLSIQKLRNLDEFKYIIFPKVLDSDCNTVTLGIGKDVVAEKQLLHKLGHCNFFGVDPDAEDSGQLYKDTVNGTFVQGLVGAKNGTYKATVLNGRKYVTRILPHFSFDELMLKHYRKNFIDYFFMDIEGNEFDLMKELISTHKQFLKLYFNYKI
;
A
#
# COMPACT_ATOMS: atom_id res chain seq x y z
N MET A 1 -19.05 -31.54 -8.36
CA MET A 1 -18.05 -30.86 -9.20
C MET A 1 -18.28 -29.37 -8.97
N ALA A 2 -17.43 -28.72 -8.19
CA ALA A 2 -17.50 -27.27 -8.03
C ALA A 2 -16.87 -26.67 -9.28
N GLU A 3 -17.64 -25.89 -10.04
CA GLU A 3 -17.10 -25.11 -11.16
C GLU A 3 -16.03 -24.16 -10.63
N ASP A 4 -14.87 -24.18 -11.29
CA ASP A 4 -13.73 -23.32 -11.00
C ASP A 4 -14.06 -21.88 -11.43
N CYS A 5 -14.81 -21.15 -10.59
CA CYS A 5 -15.17 -19.74 -10.82
C CYS A 5 -13.94 -18.80 -10.89
N THR A 6 -12.74 -19.31 -10.63
CA THR A 6 -11.51 -18.53 -10.54
C THR A 6 -10.88 -18.26 -11.91
N SER A 7 -11.02 -19.13 -12.92
CA SER A 7 -10.37 -18.94 -14.22
C SER A 7 -10.99 -17.82 -15.06
N ASP A 8 -12.31 -17.71 -15.04
CA ASP A 8 -13.06 -16.78 -15.90
C ASP A 8 -13.00 -15.34 -15.38
N LEU A 9 -12.95 -15.17 -14.06
CA LEU A 9 -12.77 -13.85 -13.43
C LEU A 9 -11.37 -13.28 -13.69
N VAL A 10 -10.33 -14.13 -13.58
CA VAL A 10 -8.93 -13.72 -13.78
C VAL A 10 -8.67 -13.31 -15.24
N SER A 11 -9.23 -14.05 -16.19
CA SER A 11 -9.09 -13.75 -17.63
C SER A 11 -9.87 -12.50 -18.05
N THR A 12 -11.05 -12.25 -17.46
CA THR A 12 -11.89 -11.09 -17.77
C THR A 12 -11.33 -9.77 -17.20
N LEU A 13 -10.69 -9.82 -16.03
CA LEU A 13 -10.20 -8.64 -15.32
C LEU A 13 -8.75 -8.24 -15.67
N SER A 14 -8.08 -8.98 -16.55
CA SER A 14 -6.67 -8.72 -16.93
C SER A 14 -5.74 -8.54 -15.72
N ILE A 15 -5.88 -9.43 -14.72
CA ILE A 15 -5.10 -9.37 -13.49
C ILE A 15 -3.61 -9.57 -13.82
N GLN A 16 -2.76 -8.61 -13.42
CA GLN A 16 -1.32 -8.71 -13.54
C GLN A 16 -0.68 -9.01 -12.19
N LYS A 17 0.34 -9.86 -12.23
CA LYS A 17 1.19 -10.16 -11.08
C LYS A 17 2.43 -9.28 -11.13
N LEU A 18 2.68 -8.57 -10.04
CA LEU A 18 3.91 -7.84 -9.77
C LEU A 18 4.71 -8.62 -8.75
N ARG A 19 5.94 -8.99 -9.12
CA ARG A 19 6.77 -9.88 -8.30
C ARG A 19 7.61 -9.08 -7.31
N ASN A 20 7.49 -9.41 -6.04
CA ASN A 20 8.47 -9.12 -4.99
C ASN A 20 9.40 -10.34 -4.79
N LEU A 21 10.40 -10.22 -3.93
CA LEU A 21 11.42 -11.23 -3.66
C LEU A 21 10.81 -12.49 -3.04
N ASP A 22 9.88 -12.32 -2.12
CA ASP A 22 9.23 -13.36 -1.32
C ASP A 22 7.75 -13.59 -1.69
N GLU A 23 7.12 -12.64 -2.38
CA GLU A 23 5.68 -12.67 -2.67
C GLU A 23 5.29 -12.07 -4.03
N PHE A 24 4.00 -12.12 -4.33
CA PHE A 24 3.42 -11.43 -5.50
C PHE A 24 2.33 -10.46 -5.05
N LYS A 25 2.41 -9.21 -5.52
CA LYS A 25 1.31 -8.25 -5.48
C LYS A 25 0.48 -8.41 -6.74
N TYR A 26 -0.84 -8.33 -6.64
CA TYR A 26 -1.76 -8.50 -7.76
C TYR A 26 -2.51 -7.22 -8.00
N ILE A 27 -2.59 -6.79 -9.27
CA ILE A 27 -3.27 -5.56 -9.65
C ILE A 27 -4.12 -5.75 -10.89
N ILE A 28 -5.12 -4.88 -11.03
CA ILE A 28 -5.93 -4.75 -12.23
C ILE A 28 -5.66 -3.37 -12.80
N PHE A 29 -5.19 -3.34 -14.05
CA PHE A 29 -5.02 -2.08 -14.76
C PHE A 29 -6.38 -1.59 -15.24
N PRO A 30 -6.68 -0.28 -15.10
CA PRO A 30 -7.86 0.28 -15.71
C PRO A 30 -7.73 0.19 -17.23
N LYS A 31 -8.86 -0.01 -17.91
CA LYS A 31 -8.90 -0.07 -19.38
C LYS A 31 -8.52 1.27 -20.03
N VAL A 32 -8.69 2.37 -19.30
CA VAL A 32 -8.31 3.72 -19.69
C VAL A 32 -7.43 4.27 -18.58
N LEU A 33 -6.24 4.73 -18.94
CA LEU A 33 -5.32 5.39 -18.02
C LEU A 33 -5.73 6.86 -17.92
N ASP A 34 -6.14 7.28 -16.73
CA ASP A 34 -6.34 8.70 -16.44
C ASP A 34 -4.97 9.39 -16.30
N SER A 35 -4.94 10.68 -16.59
CA SER A 35 -3.78 11.54 -16.39
C SER A 35 -3.48 11.85 -14.93
N ASP A 36 -4.48 11.82 -14.04
CA ASP A 36 -4.26 11.89 -12.59
C ASP A 36 -4.42 10.50 -12.00
N CYS A 37 -3.33 9.99 -11.42
CA CYS A 37 -3.27 8.65 -10.85
C CYS A 37 -2.46 8.68 -9.55
N ASN A 38 -2.95 7.99 -8.51
CA ASN A 38 -2.32 7.98 -7.20
C ASN A 38 -2.15 6.54 -6.68
N THR A 39 -0.90 6.18 -6.41
CA THR A 39 -0.50 4.92 -5.80
C THR A 39 -0.13 5.16 -4.33
N VAL A 40 -0.70 4.36 -3.43
CA VAL A 40 -0.42 4.43 -1.99
C VAL A 40 0.12 3.08 -1.50
N THR A 41 1.24 3.12 -0.77
CA THR A 41 1.88 1.95 -0.15
C THR A 41 1.97 2.16 1.35
N LEU A 42 1.27 1.32 2.12
CA LEU A 42 1.37 1.30 3.59
C LEU A 42 2.25 0.13 4.00
N GLY A 43 3.31 0.40 4.75
CA GLY A 43 4.36 -0.58 4.99
C GLY A 43 5.15 -0.81 3.71
N ILE A 44 6.15 0.02 3.49
CA ILE A 44 6.99 -0.05 2.29
C ILE A 44 7.90 -1.27 2.39
N GLY A 45 8.42 -1.54 3.58
CA GLY A 45 9.36 -2.63 3.80
C GLY A 45 10.67 -2.42 3.04
N LYS A 46 11.43 -3.49 2.85
CA LYS A 46 12.76 -3.45 2.21
C LYS A 46 12.73 -3.91 0.75
N ASP A 47 11.55 -4.21 0.24
CA ASP A 47 11.35 -4.67 -1.12
C ASP A 47 10.27 -3.86 -1.84
N VAL A 48 10.74 -3.03 -2.78
CA VAL A 48 9.92 -2.13 -3.59
C VAL A 48 9.88 -2.55 -5.07
N VAL A 49 10.19 -3.81 -5.37
CA VAL A 49 10.26 -4.30 -6.76
C VAL A 49 8.90 -4.22 -7.45
N ALA A 50 7.80 -4.53 -6.76
CA ALA A 50 6.46 -4.37 -7.30
C ALA A 50 6.14 -2.90 -7.64
N GLU A 51 6.49 -1.97 -6.77
CA GLU A 51 6.29 -0.53 -6.95
C GLU A 51 7.13 -0.01 -8.12
N LYS A 52 8.37 -0.48 -8.28
CA LYS A 52 9.21 -0.19 -9.46
C LYS A 52 8.57 -0.69 -10.76
N GLN A 53 8.04 -1.92 -10.77
CA GLN A 53 7.35 -2.47 -11.93
C GLN A 53 6.09 -1.66 -12.26
N LEU A 54 5.37 -1.20 -11.22
CA LEU A 54 4.20 -0.35 -11.38
C LEU A 54 4.58 1.01 -11.94
N LEU A 55 5.63 1.65 -11.44
CA LEU A 55 6.16 2.92 -11.97
C LEU A 55 6.58 2.77 -13.44
N HIS A 56 7.25 1.68 -13.81
CA HIS A 56 7.63 1.45 -15.19
C HIS A 56 6.43 1.34 -16.14
N LYS A 57 5.33 0.73 -15.65
CA LYS A 57 4.08 0.61 -16.41
C LYS A 57 3.25 1.89 -16.38
N LEU A 58 3.35 2.67 -15.30
CA LEU A 58 2.52 3.83 -14.99
C LEU A 58 3.36 5.05 -14.59
N GLY A 59 4.30 5.45 -15.45
CA GLY A 59 5.24 6.54 -15.16
C GLY A 59 4.61 7.92 -14.90
N HIS A 60 3.29 8.05 -15.09
CA HIS A 60 2.51 9.26 -14.82
C HIS A 60 1.87 9.29 -13.42
N CYS A 61 1.78 8.16 -12.72
CA CYS A 61 1.17 8.10 -11.40
C CYS A 61 2.06 8.73 -10.33
N ASN A 62 1.42 9.33 -9.33
CA ASN A 62 2.08 9.77 -8.10
C ASN A 62 2.25 8.57 -7.16
N PHE A 63 3.42 8.44 -6.52
CA PHE A 63 3.71 7.36 -5.57
C PHE A 63 3.83 7.93 -4.16
N PHE A 64 3.02 7.41 -3.25
CA PHE A 64 2.96 7.82 -1.85
C PHE A 64 3.21 6.62 -0.95
N GLY A 65 4.13 6.76 0.00
CA GLY A 65 4.53 5.69 0.89
C GLY A 65 4.57 6.12 2.35
N VAL A 66 4.26 5.20 3.25
CA VAL A 66 4.44 5.37 4.70
C VAL A 66 5.10 4.13 5.30
N ASP A 67 6.15 4.35 6.09
CA ASP A 67 6.88 3.29 6.79
C ASP A 67 7.55 3.84 8.07
N PRO A 68 7.70 3.05 9.14
CA PRO A 68 8.45 3.47 10.32
C PRO A 68 9.95 3.67 10.08
N ASP A 69 10.56 2.97 9.11
CA ASP A 69 11.99 3.03 8.82
C ASP A 69 12.32 4.06 7.72
N ALA A 70 12.80 5.23 8.14
CA ALA A 70 13.17 6.29 7.22
C ALA A 70 14.51 6.06 6.51
N GLU A 71 15.45 5.36 7.15
CA GLU A 71 16.83 5.24 6.68
C GLU A 71 16.96 4.18 5.59
N ASP A 72 16.32 3.03 5.77
CA ASP A 72 16.35 1.95 4.79
C ASP A 72 15.16 2.06 3.83
N SER A 73 13.95 1.85 4.33
CA SER A 73 12.72 1.74 3.52
C SER A 73 12.33 3.07 2.88
N GLY A 74 12.34 4.15 3.65
CA GLY A 74 12.01 5.48 3.16
C GLY A 74 12.99 5.99 2.09
N GLN A 75 14.29 5.78 2.31
CA GLN A 75 15.32 6.18 1.34
C GLN A 75 15.23 5.34 0.07
N LEU A 76 15.09 4.01 0.19
CA LEU A 76 14.90 3.10 -0.93
C LEU A 76 13.70 3.52 -1.79
N TYR A 77 12.56 3.86 -1.16
CA TYR A 77 11.36 4.30 -1.88
C TYR A 77 11.60 5.59 -2.67
N LYS A 78 12.20 6.60 -2.03
CA LYS A 78 12.53 7.87 -2.69
C LYS A 78 13.47 7.66 -3.87
N ASP A 79 14.55 6.91 -3.67
CA ASP A 79 15.60 6.75 -4.68
C ASP A 79 15.14 5.94 -5.88
N THR A 80 14.20 5.02 -5.68
CA THR A 80 13.85 4.04 -6.71
C THR A 80 12.53 4.27 -7.41
N VAL A 81 11.55 4.85 -6.71
CA VAL A 81 10.24 5.17 -7.31
C VAL A 81 9.93 6.65 -7.31
N ASN A 82 10.87 7.51 -6.88
CA ASN A 82 10.70 8.95 -6.76
C ASN A 82 9.43 9.33 -5.97
N GLY A 83 9.11 8.52 -4.96
CA GLY A 83 7.87 8.62 -4.20
C GLY A 83 7.95 9.62 -3.05
N THR A 84 6.79 10.16 -2.67
CA THR A 84 6.63 10.94 -1.44
C THR A 84 6.55 10.01 -0.24
N PHE A 85 7.47 10.15 0.70
CA PHE A 85 7.58 9.31 1.89
C PHE A 85 7.16 10.05 3.16
N VAL A 86 6.39 9.39 4.01
CA VAL A 86 6.07 9.82 5.37
C VAL A 86 6.60 8.79 6.35
N GLN A 87 7.39 9.24 7.33
CA GLN A 87 7.84 8.34 8.41
C GLN A 87 6.73 8.18 9.44
N GLY A 88 6.24 6.95 9.62
CA GLY A 88 5.24 6.64 10.64
C GLY A 88 4.55 5.30 10.41
N LEU A 89 3.55 5.06 11.23
CA LEU A 89 2.67 3.88 11.16
C LEU A 89 1.26 4.31 10.77
N VAL A 90 0.48 3.37 10.27
CA VAL A 90 -0.93 3.59 9.97
C VAL A 90 -1.78 2.86 11.00
N GLY A 91 -2.81 3.54 11.50
CA GLY A 91 -3.76 2.95 12.43
C GLY A 91 -5.03 3.79 12.53
N ALA A 92 -6.00 3.31 13.30
CA ALA A 92 -7.34 3.92 13.35
C ALA A 92 -7.39 5.36 13.89
N LYS A 93 -6.32 5.85 14.53
CA LYS A 93 -6.28 7.19 15.15
C LYS A 93 -4.91 7.82 15.01
N ASN A 94 -4.91 9.15 14.85
CA ASN A 94 -3.71 9.97 14.93
C ASN A 94 -3.11 9.94 16.35
N GLY A 95 -1.79 10.02 16.44
CA GLY A 95 -1.08 10.27 17.68
C GLY A 95 0.34 9.73 17.67
N THR A 96 0.96 9.66 18.84
CA THR A 96 2.33 9.17 18.99
C THR A 96 2.33 8.12 20.08
N TYR A 97 2.55 6.86 19.69
CA TYR A 97 2.40 5.71 20.57
C TYR A 97 3.59 4.75 20.42
N LYS A 98 3.75 3.86 21.41
CA LYS A 98 4.73 2.78 21.32
C LYS A 98 4.27 1.76 20.28
N ALA A 99 5.18 1.38 19.40
CA ALA A 99 5.01 0.32 18.44
C ALA A 99 6.25 -0.57 18.40
N THR A 100 6.05 -1.84 18.09
CA THR A 100 7.13 -2.80 17.91
C THR A 100 7.43 -2.89 16.42
N VAL A 101 8.65 -2.50 16.05
CA VAL A 101 9.09 -2.48 14.65
C VAL A 101 10.30 -3.38 14.47
N LEU A 102 10.43 -3.97 13.28
CA LEU A 102 11.60 -4.77 12.94
C LEU A 102 12.78 -3.83 12.64
N ASN A 103 13.87 -3.96 13.39
CA ASN A 103 15.13 -3.29 13.10
C ASN A 103 16.22 -4.35 12.88
N GLY A 104 16.67 -4.48 11.64
CA GLY A 104 17.55 -5.58 11.22
C GLY A 104 16.87 -6.93 11.43
N ARG A 105 17.29 -7.67 12.45
CA ARG A 105 16.72 -9.00 12.82
C ARG A 105 16.02 -9.01 14.18
N LYS A 106 15.84 -7.85 14.81
CA LYS A 106 15.27 -7.75 16.16
C LYS A 106 14.07 -6.82 16.16
N TYR A 107 13.03 -7.25 16.85
CA TYR A 107 11.89 -6.40 17.16
C TYR A 107 12.27 -5.43 18.28
N VAL A 108 12.13 -4.14 18.02
CA VAL A 108 12.44 -3.07 18.98
C VAL A 108 11.19 -2.22 19.18
N THR A 109 10.97 -1.81 20.43
CA THR A 109 9.88 -0.87 20.73
C THR A 109 10.36 0.55 20.50
N ARG A 110 9.64 1.30 19.66
CA ARG A 110 9.88 2.72 19.38
C ARG A 110 8.61 3.52 19.63
N ILE A 111 8.78 4.79 19.96
CA ILE A 111 7.67 5.74 20.01
C ILE A 111 7.62 6.42 18.64
N LEU A 112 6.54 6.20 17.90
CA LEU A 112 6.41 6.64 16.51
C LEU A 112 5.05 7.29 16.27
N PRO A 113 4.97 8.24 15.32
CA PRO A 113 3.69 8.77 14.90
C PRO A 113 2.86 7.67 14.24
N HIS A 114 1.59 7.62 14.62
CA HIS A 114 0.55 6.84 13.99
C HIS A 114 -0.38 7.82 13.30
N PHE A 115 -0.65 7.57 12.03
CA PHE A 115 -1.54 8.37 11.21
C PHE A 115 -2.78 7.55 10.88
N SER A 116 -3.94 8.18 11.01
CA SER A 116 -5.15 7.74 10.32
C SER A 116 -4.95 7.83 8.82
N PHE A 117 -5.73 7.04 8.09
CA PHE A 117 -5.68 7.07 6.64
C PHE A 117 -6.02 8.44 6.07
N ASP A 118 -7.03 9.11 6.65
CA ASP A 118 -7.43 10.46 6.27
C ASP A 118 -6.32 11.51 6.50
N GLU A 119 -5.57 11.39 7.59
CA GLU A 119 -4.44 12.29 7.86
C GLU A 119 -3.39 12.18 6.74
N LEU A 120 -3.03 10.96 6.36
CA LEU A 120 -2.08 10.72 5.28
C LEU A 120 -2.60 11.29 3.96
N MET A 121 -3.80 10.90 3.57
CA MET A 121 -4.36 11.27 2.28
C MET A 121 -4.60 12.77 2.16
N LEU A 122 -5.30 13.37 3.11
CA LEU A 122 -5.77 14.75 2.98
C LEU A 122 -4.71 15.77 3.37
N LYS A 123 -3.83 15.47 4.33
CA LYS A 123 -2.85 16.44 4.82
C LYS A 123 -1.44 16.21 4.29
N HIS A 124 -0.96 14.97 4.28
CA HIS A 124 0.39 14.67 3.81
C HIS A 124 0.48 14.58 2.29
N TYR A 125 -0.43 13.83 1.67
CA TYR A 125 -0.41 13.60 0.23
C TYR A 125 -1.27 14.61 -0.55
N ARG A 126 -2.23 15.25 0.13
CA ARG A 126 -3.19 16.20 -0.45
C ARG A 126 -3.96 15.59 -1.62
N LYS A 127 -4.39 14.34 -1.44
CA LYS A 127 -5.17 13.55 -2.41
C LYS A 127 -6.45 13.06 -1.75
N ASN A 128 -7.52 12.97 -2.53
CA ASN A 128 -8.84 12.51 -2.11
C ASN A 128 -9.28 11.21 -2.81
N PHE A 129 -8.42 10.61 -3.63
CA PHE A 129 -8.68 9.32 -4.28
C PHE A 129 -7.38 8.53 -4.46
N ILE A 130 -7.52 7.22 -4.67
CA ILE A 130 -6.43 6.24 -4.84
C ILE A 130 -6.81 5.27 -5.94
N ASP A 131 -5.87 4.98 -6.83
CA ASP A 131 -6.05 4.02 -7.91
C ASP A 131 -5.43 2.67 -7.56
N TYR A 132 -4.25 2.69 -6.94
CA TYR A 132 -3.52 1.51 -6.52
C TYR A 132 -3.16 1.60 -5.06
N PHE A 133 -3.51 0.56 -4.31
CA PHE A 133 -3.32 0.51 -2.88
C PHE A 133 -2.62 -0.78 -2.48
N PHE A 134 -1.41 -0.66 -1.95
CA PHE A 134 -0.66 -1.74 -1.35
C PHE A 134 -0.67 -1.56 0.17
N MET A 135 -1.09 -2.60 0.89
CA MET A 135 -1.16 -2.61 2.34
C MET A 135 -0.40 -3.83 2.86
N ASP A 136 0.66 -3.57 3.59
CA ASP A 136 1.50 -4.56 4.26
C ASP A 136 1.89 -4.02 5.64
N ILE A 137 0.91 -3.96 6.55
CA ILE A 137 1.06 -3.29 7.86
C ILE A 137 0.86 -4.25 9.03
N GLU A 138 1.92 -4.94 9.40
CA GLU A 138 1.96 -5.97 10.45
C GLU A 138 0.97 -5.75 11.63
N GLY A 139 -0.12 -6.51 11.63
CA GLY A 139 -1.03 -6.68 12.76
C GLY A 139 -2.15 -5.63 12.88
N ASN A 140 -2.18 -4.62 12.01
CA ASN A 140 -3.22 -3.58 12.01
C ASN A 140 -4.06 -3.55 10.72
N GLU A 141 -3.80 -4.46 9.76
CA GLU A 141 -4.46 -4.49 8.46
C GLU A 141 -5.97 -4.63 8.61
N PHE A 142 -6.43 -5.56 9.46
CA PHE A 142 -7.85 -5.85 9.60
C PHE A 142 -8.64 -4.70 10.21
N ASP A 143 -8.07 -3.99 11.17
CA ASP A 143 -8.75 -2.86 11.80
C ASP A 143 -8.74 -1.63 10.91
N LEU A 144 -7.64 -1.36 10.20
CA LEU A 144 -7.61 -0.35 9.14
C LEU A 144 -8.63 -0.68 8.04
N MET A 145 -8.69 -1.93 7.61
CA MET A 145 -9.62 -2.37 6.58
C MET A 145 -11.08 -2.18 7.00
N LYS A 146 -11.44 -2.47 8.26
CA LYS A 146 -12.79 -2.18 8.79
C LYS A 146 -13.09 -0.68 8.73
N GLU A 147 -12.12 0.14 9.13
CA GLU A 147 -12.24 1.60 9.05
C GLU A 147 -12.49 2.03 7.59
N LEU A 148 -11.60 1.67 6.66
CA LEU A 148 -11.69 2.01 5.25
C LEU A 148 -13.03 1.58 4.62
N ILE A 149 -13.50 0.37 4.91
CA ILE A 149 -14.80 -0.12 4.43
C ILE A 149 -15.96 0.63 5.08
N SER A 150 -15.83 1.11 6.32
CA SER A 150 -16.90 1.84 7.00
C SER A 150 -17.02 3.30 6.55
N THR A 151 -15.88 3.97 6.34
CA THR A 151 -15.81 5.42 6.16
C THR A 151 -15.64 5.82 4.69
N HIS A 152 -15.04 4.95 3.86
CA HIS A 152 -14.61 5.30 2.50
C HIS A 152 -15.19 4.38 1.41
N LYS A 153 -16.41 3.84 1.62
CA LYS A 153 -17.09 2.92 0.67
C LYS A 153 -17.11 3.38 -0.78
N GLN A 154 -17.04 4.68 -1.05
CA GLN A 154 -17.06 5.25 -2.39
C GLN A 154 -15.66 5.38 -3.03
N PHE A 155 -14.58 5.34 -2.24
CA PHE A 155 -13.21 5.61 -2.69
C PHE A 155 -12.34 4.36 -2.82
N LEU A 156 -12.76 3.23 -2.24
CA LEU A 156 -11.97 2.01 -2.21
C LEU A 156 -12.53 0.93 -3.13
N LYS A 157 -11.89 0.75 -4.29
CA LYS A 157 -11.89 -0.54 -5.01
C LYS A 157 -10.88 -1.46 -4.33
N LEU A 158 -11.26 -2.03 -3.18
CA LEU A 158 -10.43 -2.99 -2.45
C LEU A 158 -10.38 -4.33 -3.20
N TYR A 159 -9.18 -4.76 -3.57
CA TYR A 159 -8.91 -6.13 -4.01
C TYR A 159 -8.24 -6.88 -2.87
N PHE A 160 -8.98 -7.78 -2.22
CA PHE A 160 -8.43 -8.70 -1.23
C PHE A 160 -7.87 -9.94 -1.92
N ASN A 161 -6.64 -10.33 -1.58
CA ASN A 161 -6.15 -11.69 -1.83
C ASN A 161 -6.19 -12.48 -0.53
N TYR A 162 -6.76 -13.67 -0.61
CA TYR A 162 -6.73 -14.69 0.43
C TYR A 162 -5.38 -15.43 0.37
N LYS A 163 -4.81 -15.72 1.56
CA LYS A 163 -3.85 -16.83 1.68
C LYS A 163 -4.63 -18.14 1.54
N ILE A 164 -4.29 -18.94 0.53
CA ILE A 164 -4.62 -20.38 0.50
C ILE A 164 -3.60 -21.10 1.38
#